data_AF-A0A3D4EFJ1-F1
#
_entry.id   AF-A0A3D4EFJ1-F1
#
_cell.length_a   1.000
_cell.length_b   1.000
_cell.length_c   1.000
_cell.angle_alpha   90.00
_cell.angle_beta   90.00
_cell.angle_gamma   90.00
#
_symmetry.space_group_name_H-M   'P 1'
#
loop_
_entity.id
_entity.type
_entity.pdbx_description
1 polymer ?
#
loop_
_entity_poly.entity_id
_entity_poly.type
_entity_poly.pdbx_seq_one_letter_code
_entity_poly.pdbx_strand_id
1 'polypeptide(L)'
;MANEAKRFYKGSGIAKHREWRGLKDTFYDYLQWVVNLGILAKFITKSPVRIVKGLFEYRWFGAYMGTLHMIDKCTAGMRGPALRVSHTQMHTIMKGATGMIANSMIGDRRFGDTKNAEKYVMLEQTMCPEIVAGFPNLKALPLEVLQGLLGTYMDQNLAPYYMDIMESVGLPADSCRLSANAAGVAINDDYPEVGACLVTNNMPCDSSTMNSQLIERRIKIPTTVAGIPMRWEDEATDKYALAQMKEVIRFIEDTTGEKFDEKAFFEIMKQHNKEVRNEFEVWEYAKTPYTAFGHVISPLFHAFYFTFSGGSMPYIDKAAKKALKIAEKAYRNKVVSFDKARHRMITWGGPGCYYVDFNTWAYNCWGVLVAAQMDMFSGNVIMSEDNLDQALIDIAHNYERGVMRRHLTGGYKHLLEVWDEAERFNCDIVLVYDDITCKGAMGLAGVVNDQAKDKGKHLVWVQNDMFDHRTISRNEMRRQFSDYMTAVLQEEPLDASLVDFDDYEGW
;
A
#
# COMPACT_ATOMS: atom_id res chain seq x y z
N MET A 1 10.05 -16.86 -27.05
CA MET A 1 10.41 -15.87 -26.01
C MET A 1 11.87 -16.10 -25.63
N ALA A 2 12.64 -15.06 -25.31
CA ALA A 2 13.96 -15.29 -24.72
C ALA A 2 13.75 -16.06 -23.41
N ASN A 3 14.58 -17.08 -23.12
CA ASN A 3 14.47 -17.87 -21.90
C ASN A 3 14.52 -16.93 -20.68
N GLU A 4 13.39 -16.69 -20.01
CA GLU A 4 13.29 -15.69 -18.93
C GLU A 4 14.16 -16.07 -17.74
N ALA A 5 14.42 -17.37 -17.51
CA ALA A 5 15.38 -17.81 -16.49
C ALA A 5 16.82 -17.33 -16.74
N LYS A 6 17.19 -16.95 -17.97
CA LYS A 6 18.52 -16.36 -18.27
C LYS A 6 18.56 -14.85 -18.06
N ARG A 7 17.41 -14.17 -17.98
CA ARG A 7 17.31 -12.72 -17.78
C ARG A 7 17.75 -12.30 -16.38
N PHE A 8 17.66 -13.17 -15.39
CA PHE A 8 17.95 -12.85 -14.00
C PHE A 8 19.33 -13.36 -13.55
N TYR A 9 19.94 -12.68 -12.58
CA TYR A 9 20.99 -13.24 -11.76
C TYR A 9 20.40 -14.38 -10.93
N LYS A 10 21.13 -15.50 -10.83
CA LYS A 10 20.64 -16.72 -10.16
C LYS A 10 20.34 -16.40 -8.69
N GLY A 11 19.18 -16.83 -8.18
CA GLY A 11 18.79 -16.68 -6.78
C GLY A 11 18.30 -15.28 -6.36
N SER A 12 18.68 -14.22 -7.08
CA SER A 12 18.36 -12.84 -6.65
C SER A 12 17.11 -12.25 -7.31
N GLY A 13 16.63 -12.83 -8.42
CA GLY A 13 15.54 -12.26 -9.21
C GLY A 13 15.86 -10.87 -9.80
N ILE A 14 17.12 -10.39 -9.74
CA ILE A 14 17.55 -9.12 -10.32
C ILE A 14 17.83 -9.32 -11.81
N ALA A 15 17.25 -8.49 -12.66
CA ALA A 15 17.44 -8.60 -14.11
C ALA A 15 18.85 -8.15 -14.54
N LYS A 16 19.58 -9.01 -15.27
CA LYS A 16 20.89 -8.73 -15.90
C LYS A 16 20.81 -7.65 -16.99
N HIS A 17 19.67 -7.59 -17.66
CA HIS A 17 19.38 -6.59 -18.69
C HIS A 17 17.89 -6.26 -18.68
N ARG A 18 17.53 -5.07 -19.18
CA ARG A 18 16.13 -4.64 -19.30
C ARG A 18 15.36 -5.58 -20.23
N GLU A 19 14.05 -5.64 -20.02
CA GLU A 19 13.15 -6.42 -20.88
C GLU A 19 13.15 -5.88 -22.30
N TRP A 20 13.16 -6.76 -23.29
CA TRP A 20 12.85 -6.37 -24.65
C TRP A 20 11.34 -6.23 -24.85
N ARG A 21 10.90 -4.99 -25.06
CA ARG A 21 9.50 -4.60 -25.22
C ARG A 21 9.09 -4.22 -26.64
N GLY A 22 9.93 -4.54 -27.62
CA GLY A 22 9.88 -3.92 -28.95
C GLY A 22 10.42 -2.49 -28.91
N LEU A 23 10.76 -1.91 -30.07
CA LEU A 23 11.50 -0.64 -30.13
C LEU A 23 10.81 0.51 -29.36
N LYS A 24 9.52 0.73 -29.62
CA LYS A 24 8.77 1.86 -29.07
C LYS A 24 8.66 1.81 -27.55
N ASP A 25 8.22 0.68 -27.01
CA ASP A 25 7.96 0.56 -25.59
C ASP A 25 9.26 0.31 -24.80
N THR A 26 10.30 -0.31 -25.40
CA THR A 26 11.62 -0.41 -24.75
C THR A 26 12.27 0.95 -24.60
N PHE A 27 12.23 1.77 -25.65
CA PHE A 27 12.76 3.13 -25.60
C PHE A 27 11.99 3.99 -24.60
N TYR A 28 10.65 3.92 -24.61
CA TYR A 28 9.83 4.61 -23.62
C TYR A 28 10.17 4.18 -22.18
N ASP A 29 10.23 2.88 -21.93
CA ASP A 29 10.56 2.32 -20.61
C ASP A 29 11.94 2.77 -20.12
N TYR A 30 12.94 2.78 -21.00
CA TYR A 30 14.27 3.31 -20.68
C TYR A 30 14.23 4.79 -20.30
N LEU A 31 13.48 5.62 -21.04
CA LEU A 31 13.30 7.03 -20.68
C LEU A 31 12.60 7.19 -19.31
N GLN A 32 11.59 6.37 -19.01
CA GLN A 32 10.91 6.43 -17.70
C GLN A 32 11.82 5.96 -16.56
N TRP A 33 12.72 5.01 -16.81
CA TRP A 33 13.75 4.61 -15.84
C TRP A 33 14.73 5.76 -15.53
N VAL A 34 15.12 6.55 -16.55
CA VAL A 34 15.92 7.76 -16.32
C VAL A 34 15.15 8.80 -15.48
N VAL A 35 13.83 8.90 -15.64
CA VAL A 35 12.99 9.76 -14.78
C VAL A 35 13.03 9.27 -13.32
N ASN A 36 13.00 7.95 -13.07
CA ASN A 36 13.14 7.38 -11.72
C ASN A 36 14.48 7.78 -11.09
N LEU A 37 15.58 7.69 -11.85
CA LEU A 37 16.89 8.17 -11.39
C LEU A 37 16.88 9.66 -11.07
N GLY A 38 16.20 10.48 -11.88
CA GLY A 38 16.03 11.90 -11.62
C GLY A 38 15.28 12.19 -10.31
N ILE A 39 14.27 11.38 -9.97
CA ILE A 39 13.54 11.49 -8.70
C ILE A 39 14.47 11.15 -7.52
N LEU A 40 15.24 10.06 -7.62
CA LEU A 40 16.20 9.65 -6.59
C LEU A 40 17.34 10.66 -6.41
N ALA A 41 17.87 11.23 -7.50
CA ALA A 41 18.87 12.29 -7.45
C ALA A 41 18.31 13.54 -6.75
N LYS A 42 17.10 13.98 -7.14
CA LYS A 42 16.43 15.13 -6.51
C LYS A 42 16.17 14.90 -5.02
N PHE A 43 15.82 13.69 -4.64
CA PHE A 43 15.66 13.29 -3.25
C PHE A 43 16.93 13.57 -2.43
N ILE A 44 18.08 13.06 -2.86
CA ILE A 44 19.37 13.24 -2.17
C ILE A 44 19.70 14.74 -2.03
N THR A 45 19.40 15.55 -3.05
CA THR A 45 19.69 16.99 -3.01
C THR A 45 18.88 17.79 -1.97
N LYS A 46 17.78 17.24 -1.42
CA LYS A 46 16.94 17.96 -0.45
C LYS A 46 17.65 18.23 0.87
N SER A 47 18.41 17.25 1.37
CA SER A 47 19.21 17.40 2.58
C SER A 47 20.38 16.41 2.56
N PRO A 48 21.40 16.65 1.71
CA PRO A 48 22.43 15.65 1.41
C PRO A 48 23.11 15.09 2.66
N VAL A 49 23.49 15.96 3.60
CA VAL A 49 24.18 15.55 4.83
C VAL A 49 23.29 14.67 5.72
N ARG A 50 22.03 15.06 5.95
CA ARG A 50 21.10 14.31 6.80
C ARG A 50 20.65 13.02 6.13
N ILE A 51 20.48 13.02 4.80
CA ILE A 51 20.14 11.82 4.03
C ILE A 51 21.27 10.80 4.07
N VAL A 52 22.52 11.24 3.87
CA VAL A 52 23.68 10.33 3.95
C VAL A 52 23.84 9.78 5.37
N LYS A 53 23.70 10.63 6.40
CA LYS A 53 23.69 10.14 7.80
C LYS A 53 22.58 9.11 8.03
N GLY A 54 21.36 9.39 7.56
CA GLY A 54 20.24 8.48 7.64
C GLY A 54 20.52 7.12 7.00
N LEU A 55 21.19 7.09 5.85
CA LEU A 55 21.54 5.84 5.17
C LEU A 55 22.51 4.98 5.98
N PHE A 56 23.40 5.58 6.78
CA PHE A 56 24.33 4.87 7.65
C PHE A 56 23.77 4.56 9.04
N GLU A 57 22.81 5.36 9.52
CA GLU A 57 22.16 5.18 10.82
C GLU A 57 21.07 4.11 10.74
N TYR A 58 20.18 4.20 9.75
CA TYR A 58 18.95 3.41 9.71
C TYR A 58 19.06 2.23 8.76
N ARG A 59 18.96 1.01 9.31
CA ARG A 59 18.95 -0.23 8.52
C ARG A 59 17.84 -0.23 7.46
N TRP A 60 16.62 0.14 7.84
CA TRP A 60 15.47 0.21 6.93
C TRP A 60 15.68 1.15 5.75
N PHE A 61 16.52 2.17 5.89
CA PHE A 61 16.77 3.10 4.81
C PHE A 61 17.64 2.46 3.71
N GLY A 62 18.50 1.50 4.07
CA GLY A 62 19.27 0.71 3.11
C GLY A 62 18.39 -0.08 2.13
N ALA A 63 17.24 -0.60 2.58
CA ALA A 63 16.30 -1.37 1.74
C ALA A 63 15.84 -0.58 0.50
N TYR A 64 15.71 0.75 0.61
CA TYR A 64 15.26 1.61 -0.49
C TYR A 64 16.23 1.65 -1.68
N MET A 65 17.45 1.14 -1.56
CA MET A 65 18.32 0.89 -2.71
C MET A 65 17.68 -0.10 -3.71
N GLY A 66 16.73 -0.93 -3.26
CA GLY A 66 15.99 -1.90 -4.07
C GLY A 66 14.88 -1.29 -4.93
N THR A 67 14.64 0.02 -4.83
CA THR A 67 13.49 0.68 -5.49
C THR A 67 13.44 0.46 -7.00
N LEU A 68 14.57 0.55 -7.70
CA LEU A 68 14.57 0.37 -9.17
C LEU A 68 14.25 -1.07 -9.56
N HIS A 69 14.72 -2.04 -8.77
CA HIS A 69 14.44 -3.46 -8.96
C HIS A 69 12.96 -3.77 -8.72
N MET A 70 12.37 -3.25 -7.64
CA MET A 70 10.94 -3.38 -7.36
C MET A 70 10.08 -2.87 -8.53
N ILE A 71 10.44 -1.71 -9.09
CA ILE A 71 9.71 -1.11 -10.22
C ILE A 71 9.84 -1.98 -11.49
N ASP A 72 11.05 -2.46 -11.78
CA ASP A 72 11.30 -3.29 -12.96
C ASP A 72 10.53 -4.62 -12.87
N LYS A 73 10.42 -5.22 -11.66
CA LYS A 73 9.56 -6.39 -11.38
C LYS A 73 8.07 -6.07 -11.56
N CYS A 74 7.58 -5.00 -10.95
CA CYS A 74 6.17 -4.62 -11.02
C CYS A 74 5.70 -4.24 -12.44
N THR A 75 6.61 -3.85 -13.33
CA THR A 75 6.33 -3.47 -14.73
C THR A 75 6.72 -4.55 -15.76
N ALA A 76 7.14 -5.73 -15.31
CA ALA A 76 7.53 -6.82 -16.20
C ALA A 76 6.35 -7.24 -17.10
N GLY A 77 6.64 -7.47 -18.39
CA GLY A 77 5.62 -7.88 -19.37
C GLY A 77 4.68 -6.78 -19.87
N MET A 78 4.57 -5.65 -19.16
CA MET A 78 3.64 -4.56 -19.55
C MET A 78 4.07 -3.87 -20.85
N ARG A 79 3.09 -3.51 -21.68
CA ARG A 79 3.26 -2.77 -22.96
C ARG A 79 2.20 -1.69 -23.10
N GLY A 80 2.32 -0.87 -24.15
CA GLY A 80 1.18 -0.07 -24.61
C GLY A 80 0.64 0.92 -23.56
N PRO A 81 -0.68 1.12 -23.48
CA PRO A 81 -1.30 2.02 -22.51
C PRO A 81 -1.01 1.63 -21.05
N ALA A 82 -1.07 0.34 -20.69
CA ALA A 82 -0.81 -0.14 -19.33
C ALA A 82 0.58 0.30 -18.83
N LEU A 83 1.63 0.12 -19.64
CA LEU A 83 2.99 0.56 -19.29
C LEU A 83 3.06 2.08 -18.98
N ARG A 84 2.30 2.90 -19.72
CA ARG A 84 2.28 4.37 -19.56
C ARG A 84 1.53 4.81 -18.31
N VAL A 85 0.42 4.12 -18.00
CA VAL A 85 -0.34 4.32 -16.76
C VAL A 85 0.54 3.94 -15.57
N SER A 86 1.13 2.74 -15.60
CA SER A 86 1.99 2.21 -14.55
C SER A 86 3.16 3.13 -14.22
N HIS A 87 3.91 3.62 -15.22
CA HIS A 87 4.99 4.59 -14.98
C HIS A 87 4.48 5.92 -14.41
N THR A 88 3.34 6.42 -14.90
CA THR A 88 2.75 7.67 -14.39
C THR A 88 2.37 7.56 -12.90
N GLN A 89 1.77 6.43 -12.50
CA GLN A 89 1.42 6.13 -11.12
C GLN A 89 2.67 5.89 -10.26
N MET A 90 3.61 5.08 -10.74
CA MET A 90 4.84 4.75 -10.01
C MET A 90 5.73 5.97 -9.76
N HIS A 91 5.90 6.86 -10.73
CA HIS A 91 6.63 8.13 -10.54
C HIS A 91 6.04 8.97 -9.40
N THR A 92 4.71 8.91 -9.26
CA THR A 92 3.99 9.65 -8.24
C THR A 92 4.21 9.05 -6.86
N ILE A 93 4.10 7.73 -6.74
CA ILE A 93 4.42 6.97 -5.52
C ILE A 93 5.87 7.25 -5.11
N MET A 94 6.84 7.10 -6.02
CA MET A 94 8.26 7.37 -5.74
C MET A 94 8.49 8.79 -5.24
N LYS A 95 7.91 9.80 -5.92
CA LYS A 95 8.06 11.20 -5.55
C LYS A 95 7.51 11.47 -4.15
N GLY A 96 6.38 10.87 -3.80
CA GLY A 96 5.77 11.02 -2.48
C GLY A 96 6.56 10.31 -1.39
N ALA A 97 6.90 9.03 -1.59
CA ALA A 97 7.68 8.23 -0.64
C ALA A 97 9.06 8.85 -0.35
N THR A 98 9.83 9.18 -1.39
CA THR A 98 11.12 9.89 -1.21
C THR A 98 10.93 11.28 -0.59
N GLY A 99 9.79 11.92 -0.82
CA GLY A 99 9.40 13.15 -0.15
C GLY A 99 9.26 13.00 1.35
N MET A 100 8.55 11.97 1.79
CA MET A 100 8.34 11.65 3.22
C MET A 100 9.64 11.22 3.90
N ILE A 101 10.46 10.38 3.25
CA ILE A 101 11.78 10.01 3.77
C ILE A 101 12.65 11.26 3.96
N ALA A 102 12.69 12.16 2.97
CA ALA A 102 13.47 13.39 3.09
C ALA A 102 12.97 14.28 4.24
N ASN A 103 11.65 14.42 4.37
CA ASN A 103 11.03 15.18 5.45
C ASN A 103 11.38 14.58 6.83
N SER A 104 11.33 13.25 6.95
CA SER A 104 11.74 12.52 8.14
C SER A 104 13.20 12.83 8.50
N MET A 105 14.14 12.73 7.55
CA MET A 105 15.57 13.01 7.81
C MET A 105 15.84 14.50 8.13
N ILE A 106 15.11 15.42 7.52
CA ILE A 106 15.21 16.87 7.78
C ILE A 106 14.73 17.21 9.21
N GLY A 107 13.67 16.53 9.66
CA GLY A 107 13.10 16.70 10.99
C GLY A 107 13.74 15.82 12.07
N ASP A 108 14.64 14.92 11.70
CA ASP A 108 15.23 13.97 12.64
C ASP A 108 16.20 14.65 13.63
N ARG A 109 15.87 14.58 14.92
CA ARG A 109 16.69 15.17 15.98
C ARG A 109 17.98 14.40 16.24
N ARG A 110 18.10 13.13 15.82
CA ARG A 110 19.35 12.35 15.94
C ARG A 110 20.51 12.96 15.17
N PHE A 111 20.22 13.64 14.07
CA PHE A 111 21.23 14.32 13.25
C PHE A 111 21.50 15.77 13.68
N GLY A 112 21.10 16.12 14.91
CA GLY A 112 21.26 17.42 15.53
C GLY A 112 19.95 18.22 15.60
N ASP A 113 19.89 19.15 16.55
CA ASP A 113 18.73 19.99 16.83
C ASP A 113 18.16 20.64 15.55
N THR A 114 16.84 20.54 15.37
CA THR A 114 16.15 21.04 14.19
C THR A 114 14.73 21.46 14.54
N LYS A 115 14.41 22.73 14.26
CA LYS A 115 13.04 23.26 14.36
C LYS A 115 12.10 22.66 13.30
N ASN A 116 12.63 21.95 12.30
CA ASN A 116 11.78 21.31 11.31
C ASN A 116 11.02 20.11 11.89
N ALA A 117 11.49 19.52 12.98
CA ALA A 117 10.79 18.41 13.63
C ALA A 117 9.38 18.81 14.07
N GLU A 118 9.22 20.05 14.54
CA GLU A 118 7.96 20.62 15.05
C GLU A 118 6.91 20.88 13.95
N LYS A 119 7.27 20.71 12.67
CA LYS A 119 6.34 20.91 11.54
C LYS A 119 5.54 19.65 11.20
N TYR A 120 5.79 18.54 11.89
CA TYR A 120 5.22 17.25 11.53
C TYR A 120 4.29 16.72 12.62
N VAL A 121 3.10 16.30 12.23
CA VAL A 121 2.22 15.45 13.04
C VAL A 121 2.47 14.03 12.58
N MET A 122 3.01 13.20 13.47
CA MET A 122 3.25 11.79 13.17
C MET A 122 1.92 11.04 13.24
N LEU A 123 1.64 10.21 12.25
CA LEU A 123 0.46 9.36 12.21
C LEU A 123 0.89 7.90 12.25
N GLU A 124 0.33 7.16 13.19
CA GLU A 124 0.60 5.74 13.33
C GLU A 124 -0.17 4.90 12.30
N GLN A 125 0.38 3.75 11.91
CA GLN A 125 -0.20 2.82 10.95
C GLN A 125 -0.48 3.51 9.60
N THR A 126 -1.50 3.05 8.88
CA THR A 126 -1.96 3.64 7.62
C THR A 126 -3.06 4.69 7.85
N MET A 127 -3.05 5.37 9.00
CA MET A 127 -3.99 6.47 9.26
C MET A 127 -3.77 7.61 8.27
N CYS A 128 -4.86 8.01 7.61
CA CYS A 128 -4.81 8.98 6.53
C CYS A 128 -4.77 10.42 7.08
N PRO A 129 -4.20 11.39 6.33
CA PRO A 129 -3.76 12.67 6.88
C PRO A 129 -4.84 13.75 6.97
N GLU A 130 -6.09 13.46 6.62
CA GLU A 130 -7.20 14.43 6.53
C GLU A 130 -7.39 15.22 7.84
N ILE A 131 -7.16 14.60 9.00
CA ILE A 131 -7.26 15.30 10.29
C ILE A 131 -6.23 16.41 10.49
N VAL A 132 -5.12 16.35 9.76
CA VAL A 132 -4.06 17.37 9.79
C VAL A 132 -4.35 18.50 8.79
N ALA A 133 -5.32 18.34 7.89
CA ALA A 133 -5.59 19.28 6.79
C ALA A 133 -5.98 20.69 7.25
N GLY A 134 -6.56 20.83 8.45
CA GLY A 134 -6.88 22.12 9.04
C GLY A 134 -5.69 22.86 9.66
N PHE A 135 -4.47 22.35 9.56
CA PHE A 135 -3.28 22.99 10.12
C PHE A 135 -2.27 23.35 9.01
N PRO A 136 -2.38 24.54 8.37
CA PRO A 136 -1.60 24.89 7.16
C PRO A 136 -0.07 24.84 7.32
N ASN A 137 0.41 25.04 8.54
CA ASN A 137 1.84 25.06 8.87
C ASN A 137 2.39 23.68 9.26
N LEU A 138 1.51 22.70 9.49
CA LEU A 138 1.85 21.33 9.85
C LEU A 138 1.71 20.39 8.65
N LYS A 139 2.39 19.25 8.74
CA LYS A 139 2.33 18.18 7.73
C LYS A 139 2.22 16.83 8.40
N ALA A 140 1.39 15.95 7.87
CA ALA A 140 1.37 14.56 8.28
C ALA A 140 2.66 13.85 7.83
N LEU A 141 3.19 12.97 8.68
CA LEU A 141 4.19 11.97 8.31
C LEU A 141 3.80 10.61 8.90
N PRO A 142 3.89 9.52 8.14
CA PRO A 142 3.66 8.18 8.69
C PRO A 142 4.80 7.78 9.62
N LEU A 143 4.50 7.10 10.72
CA LEU A 143 5.50 6.61 11.65
C LEU A 143 6.14 5.30 11.17
N GLU A 144 5.36 4.26 10.83
CA GLU A 144 5.89 2.91 10.57
C GLU A 144 5.94 2.51 9.10
N VAL A 145 5.16 3.17 8.24
CA VAL A 145 4.94 2.72 6.87
C VAL A 145 6.22 2.76 6.03
N LEU A 146 7.16 3.65 6.37
CA LEU A 146 8.46 3.76 5.69
C LEU A 146 9.42 2.64 6.09
N GLN A 147 9.40 2.21 7.35
CA GLN A 147 10.35 1.27 7.96
C GLN A 147 9.87 -0.18 7.81
N GLY A 148 8.55 -0.37 7.72
CA GLY A 148 7.92 -1.66 7.47
C GLY A 148 7.44 -1.77 6.04
N LEU A 149 6.16 -1.45 5.80
CA LEU A 149 5.44 -1.78 4.57
C LEU A 149 6.21 -1.46 3.28
N LEU A 150 6.61 -0.20 3.09
CA LEU A 150 7.33 0.20 1.89
C LEU A 150 8.75 -0.39 1.84
N GLY A 151 9.40 -0.55 2.99
CA GLY A 151 10.72 -1.18 3.07
C GLY A 151 10.70 -2.65 2.65
N THR A 152 9.70 -3.40 3.10
CA THR A 152 9.49 -4.82 2.75
C THR A 152 9.16 -5.02 1.27
N TYR A 153 8.55 -4.03 0.59
CA TYR A 153 8.39 -4.06 -0.86
C TYR A 153 9.73 -3.99 -1.62
N MET A 154 10.76 -3.42 -0.99
CA MET A 154 12.08 -3.23 -1.63
C MET A 154 13.08 -4.32 -1.24
N ASP A 155 13.01 -4.82 0.00
CA ASP A 155 13.88 -5.85 0.55
C ASP A 155 13.09 -6.78 1.49
N GLN A 156 12.87 -8.02 1.06
CA GLN A 156 12.19 -9.04 1.83
C GLN A 156 12.89 -9.37 3.17
N ASN A 157 14.19 -9.11 3.28
CA ASN A 157 14.97 -9.41 4.49
C ASN A 157 14.91 -8.29 5.54
N LEU A 158 14.24 -7.18 5.22
CA LEU A 158 14.16 -6.04 6.13
C LEU A 158 13.35 -6.38 7.37
N ALA A 159 12.09 -6.77 7.18
CA ALA A 159 11.17 -7.00 8.27
C ALA A 159 11.57 -8.17 9.19
N PRO A 160 12.09 -9.32 8.68
CA PRO A 160 12.59 -10.40 9.52
C PRO A 160 13.53 -9.96 10.63
N TYR A 161 14.43 -9.01 10.35
CA TYR A 161 15.34 -8.47 11.35
C TYR A 161 14.62 -7.80 12.52
N TYR A 162 13.61 -6.97 12.25
CA TYR A 162 12.85 -6.29 13.30
C TYR A 162 11.93 -7.24 14.06
N MET A 163 11.36 -8.23 13.37
CA MET A 163 10.56 -9.27 14.02
C MET A 163 11.39 -10.08 15.00
N ASP A 164 12.62 -10.47 14.63
CA ASP A 164 13.52 -11.19 15.54
C ASP A 164 13.86 -10.36 16.80
N ILE A 165 14.00 -9.04 16.66
CA ILE A 165 14.21 -8.13 17.81
C ILE A 165 13.00 -8.12 18.73
N MET A 166 11.80 -7.99 18.16
CA MET A 166 10.55 -8.04 18.91
C MET A 166 10.42 -9.37 19.68
N GLU A 167 10.68 -10.50 19.02
CA GLU A 167 10.61 -11.82 19.63
C GLU A 167 11.71 -12.03 20.71
N SER A 168 12.90 -11.44 20.52
CA SER A 168 14.04 -11.57 21.46
C SER A 168 13.76 -11.00 22.86
N VAL A 169 12.82 -10.06 22.98
CA VAL A 169 12.40 -9.48 24.27
C VAL A 169 11.22 -10.21 24.90
N GLY A 170 10.83 -11.37 24.34
CA GLY A 170 9.80 -12.25 24.89
C GLY A 170 8.38 -11.94 24.44
N LEU A 171 8.21 -11.13 23.39
CA LEU A 171 6.91 -10.92 22.74
C LEU A 171 6.60 -12.08 21.77
N PRO A 172 5.31 -12.42 21.55
CA PRO A 172 4.96 -13.67 20.91
C PRO A 172 5.04 -13.61 19.38
N ALA A 173 5.60 -14.68 18.80
CA ALA A 173 5.79 -14.85 17.35
C ALA A 173 4.48 -15.05 16.55
N ASP A 174 3.35 -15.27 17.22
CA ASP A 174 2.02 -15.39 16.57
C ASP A 174 1.31 -14.02 16.39
N SER A 175 2.00 -12.93 16.70
CA SER A 175 1.51 -11.57 16.46
C SER A 175 1.47 -11.26 14.96
N CYS A 176 0.57 -10.37 14.54
CA CYS A 176 0.54 -9.90 13.15
C CYS A 176 1.92 -9.36 12.74
N ARG A 177 2.44 -9.80 11.60
CA ARG A 177 3.81 -9.43 11.20
C ARG A 177 4.01 -7.95 10.89
N LEU A 178 2.97 -7.26 10.42
CA LEU A 178 2.98 -5.80 10.29
C LEU A 178 3.26 -5.13 11.65
N SER A 179 2.52 -5.54 12.69
CA SER A 179 2.69 -5.03 14.06
C SER A 179 4.01 -5.49 14.68
N ALA A 180 4.43 -6.74 14.46
CA ALA A 180 5.68 -7.28 14.96
C ALA A 180 6.88 -6.50 14.43
N ASN A 181 6.87 -6.18 13.12
CA ASN A 181 7.89 -5.34 12.52
C ASN A 181 7.91 -3.94 13.15
N ALA A 182 6.74 -3.29 13.28
CA ALA A 182 6.64 -1.96 13.87
C ALA A 182 7.15 -1.91 15.33
N ALA A 183 6.74 -2.88 16.15
CA ALA A 183 7.24 -3.04 17.52
C ALA A 183 8.75 -3.25 17.52
N GLY A 184 9.27 -4.09 16.62
CA GLY A 184 10.70 -4.35 16.45
C GLY A 184 11.51 -3.10 16.13
N VAL A 185 11.00 -2.24 15.24
CA VAL A 185 11.62 -0.94 14.92
C VAL A 185 11.65 -0.03 16.17
N ALA A 186 10.56 0.02 16.95
CA ALA A 186 10.55 0.77 18.20
C ALA A 186 11.53 0.20 19.24
N ILE A 187 11.58 -1.12 19.41
CA ILE A 187 12.46 -1.79 20.38
C ILE A 187 13.92 -1.60 19.98
N ASN A 188 14.24 -1.59 18.68
CA ASN A 188 15.59 -1.30 18.20
C ASN A 188 15.96 0.19 18.27
N ASP A 189 15.02 1.06 18.68
CA ASP A 189 15.17 2.51 18.59
C ASP A 189 15.54 2.94 17.15
N ASP A 190 14.85 2.44 16.13
CA ASP A 190 15.14 2.74 14.71
C ASP A 190 14.14 3.71 14.04
N TYR A 191 13.19 4.22 14.83
CA TYR A 191 12.34 5.33 14.39
C TYR A 191 13.11 6.67 14.40
N PRO A 192 13.02 7.47 13.33
CA PRO A 192 13.51 8.83 13.34
C PRO A 192 12.89 9.68 14.45
N GLU A 193 13.70 10.50 15.12
CA GLU A 193 13.22 11.36 16.20
C GLU A 193 12.62 12.67 15.65
N VAL A 194 11.51 12.53 14.93
CA VAL A 194 10.80 13.62 14.22
C VAL A 194 9.37 13.77 14.75
N GLY A 195 8.77 14.94 14.58
CA GLY A 195 7.39 15.22 14.96
C GLY A 195 7.27 16.22 16.11
N ALA A 196 6.19 17.00 16.09
CA ALA A 196 5.71 17.78 17.22
C ALA A 196 4.88 16.91 18.17
N CYS A 197 4.07 16.02 17.60
CA CYS A 197 3.24 15.07 18.31
C CYS A 197 2.97 13.82 17.46
N LEU A 198 2.44 12.79 18.10
CA LEU A 198 2.00 11.53 17.48
C LEU A 198 0.50 11.33 17.71
N VAL A 199 -0.20 10.89 16.67
CA VAL A 199 -1.59 10.41 16.75
C VAL A 199 -1.57 8.90 16.49
N THR A 200 -1.78 8.12 17.56
CA THR A 200 -1.98 6.66 17.49
C THR A 200 -3.44 6.34 17.19
N ASN A 201 -3.75 5.12 16.78
CA ASN A 201 -5.13 4.74 16.48
C ASN A 201 -5.38 3.24 16.67
N ASN A 202 -6.66 2.87 16.75
CA ASN A 202 -7.09 1.49 16.98
C ASN A 202 -7.34 0.70 15.68
N MET A 203 -6.72 1.08 14.57
CA MET A 203 -6.86 0.44 13.26
C MET A 203 -5.53 -0.15 12.79
N PRO A 204 -5.53 -1.23 11.98
CA PRO A 204 -6.69 -1.97 11.51
C PRO A 204 -7.32 -2.89 12.56
N CYS A 205 -6.60 -3.32 13.61
CA CYS A 205 -7.06 -4.39 14.50
C CYS A 205 -6.48 -4.28 15.92
N ASP A 206 -6.81 -5.24 16.79
CA ASP A 206 -6.30 -5.27 18.17
C ASP A 206 -4.76 -5.37 18.22
N SER A 207 -4.15 -6.03 17.24
CA SER A 207 -2.69 -6.13 17.16
C SER A 207 -2.02 -4.77 16.98
N SER A 208 -2.60 -3.87 16.18
CA SER A 208 -2.05 -2.51 16.05
C SER A 208 -2.25 -1.71 17.34
N THR A 209 -3.40 -1.83 17.99
CA THR A 209 -3.66 -1.18 19.29
C THR A 209 -2.66 -1.61 20.37
N MET A 210 -2.32 -2.89 20.43
CA MET A 210 -1.31 -3.41 21.36
C MET A 210 0.10 -2.93 21.00
N ASN A 211 0.40 -2.83 19.70
CA ASN A 211 1.67 -2.30 19.21
C ASN A 211 1.84 -0.80 19.56
N SER A 212 0.78 0.01 19.47
CA SER A 212 0.82 1.43 19.86
C SER A 212 1.34 1.61 21.28
N GLN A 213 0.89 0.76 22.22
CA GLN A 213 1.35 0.80 23.62
C GLN A 213 2.85 0.50 23.78
N LEU A 214 3.46 -0.25 22.86
CA LEU A 214 4.90 -0.52 22.85
C LEU A 214 5.66 0.65 22.22
N ILE A 215 5.16 1.15 21.09
CA ILE A 215 5.73 2.31 20.39
C ILE A 215 5.75 3.54 21.29
N GLU A 216 4.65 3.84 21.97
CA GLU A 216 4.50 5.00 22.87
C GLU A 216 5.52 5.00 24.01
N ARG A 217 6.03 3.83 24.43
CA ARG A 217 7.10 3.74 25.46
C ARG A 217 8.47 4.18 24.95
N ARG A 218 8.65 4.23 23.62
CA ARG A 218 9.92 4.54 22.95
C ARG A 218 9.91 5.91 22.28
N ILE A 219 8.73 6.39 21.87
CA ILE A 219 8.55 7.71 21.30
C ILE A 219 8.58 8.79 22.38
N LYS A 220 9.27 9.91 22.11
CA LYS A 220 9.54 11.00 23.07
C LYS A 220 8.68 12.25 22.85
N ILE A 221 7.77 12.23 21.88
CA ILE A 221 6.88 13.35 21.58
C ILE A 221 5.50 13.12 22.21
N PRO A 222 4.75 14.19 22.56
CA PRO A 222 3.39 14.05 23.06
C PRO A 222 2.56 13.18 22.13
N THR A 223 1.76 12.29 22.71
CA THR A 223 0.95 11.32 21.95
C THR A 223 -0.51 11.37 22.41
N THR A 224 -1.43 11.22 21.46
CA THR A 224 -2.86 11.00 21.72
C THR A 224 -3.37 9.83 20.89
N VAL A 225 -4.45 9.20 21.35
CA VAL A 225 -5.13 8.12 20.62
C VAL A 225 -6.34 8.68 19.88
N ALA A 226 -6.41 8.46 18.57
CA ALA A 226 -7.62 8.61 17.77
C ALA A 226 -8.44 7.32 17.89
N GLY A 227 -9.36 7.27 18.85
CA GLY A 227 -10.20 6.10 19.10
C GLY A 227 -11.38 6.05 18.13
N ILE A 228 -11.25 5.37 17.00
CA ILE A 228 -12.29 5.30 15.97
C ILE A 228 -13.27 4.15 16.25
N PRO A 229 -14.60 4.32 16.11
CA PRO A 229 -15.55 3.22 16.25
C PRO A 229 -15.19 1.95 15.46
N MET A 230 -15.51 0.78 16.03
CA MET A 230 -15.49 -0.50 15.32
C MET A 230 -16.86 -0.89 14.76
N ARG A 231 -17.95 -0.29 15.26
CA ARG A 231 -19.33 -0.56 14.83
C ARG A 231 -19.88 0.62 14.03
N TRP A 232 -19.18 0.97 12.96
CA TRP A 232 -19.46 2.18 12.18
C TRP A 232 -20.74 2.16 11.34
N GLU A 233 -21.38 0.99 11.16
CA GLU A 233 -22.73 0.95 10.55
C GLU A 233 -23.81 1.49 11.50
N ASP A 234 -23.51 1.62 12.79
CA ASP A 234 -24.43 2.18 13.78
C ASP A 234 -24.23 3.70 13.88
N GLU A 235 -25.18 4.47 13.32
CA GLU A 235 -25.20 5.93 13.36
C GLU A 235 -25.09 6.50 14.80
N ALA A 236 -25.44 5.73 15.84
CA ALA A 236 -25.25 6.16 17.22
C ALA A 236 -23.77 6.37 17.59
N THR A 237 -22.85 5.77 16.82
CA THR A 237 -21.40 5.89 17.02
C THR A 237 -20.83 7.21 16.47
N ASP A 238 -21.54 7.91 15.58
CA ASP A 238 -21.08 9.18 14.99
C ASP A 238 -20.84 10.27 16.04
N LYS A 239 -21.65 10.29 17.11
CA LYS A 239 -21.47 11.23 18.21
C LYS A 239 -20.12 11.02 18.91
N TYR A 240 -19.72 9.77 19.08
CA TYR A 240 -18.43 9.43 19.67
C TYR A 240 -17.29 9.72 18.70
N ALA A 241 -17.43 9.35 17.42
CA ALA A 241 -16.47 9.66 16.37
C ALA A 241 -16.18 11.16 16.30
N LEU A 242 -17.22 12.00 16.21
CA LEU A 242 -17.08 13.45 16.18
C LEU A 242 -16.36 14.00 17.42
N ALA A 243 -16.69 13.49 18.61
CA ALA A 243 -16.04 13.91 19.85
C ALA A 243 -14.53 13.57 19.84
N GLN A 244 -14.18 12.38 19.36
CA GLN A 244 -12.79 11.92 19.21
C GLN A 244 -12.02 12.75 18.19
N MET A 245 -12.60 13.02 17.01
CA MET A 245 -11.97 13.87 15.99
C MET A 245 -11.70 15.29 16.51
N LYS A 246 -12.65 15.88 17.26
CA LYS A 246 -12.46 17.17 17.92
C LYS A 246 -11.41 17.13 19.03
N GLU A 247 -11.26 16.00 19.73
CA GLU A 247 -10.23 15.80 20.75
C GLU A 247 -8.83 15.75 20.14
N VAL A 248 -8.65 15.04 19.02
CA VAL A 248 -7.40 15.02 18.26
C VAL A 248 -7.03 16.43 17.78
N ILE A 249 -7.99 17.20 17.26
CA ILE A 249 -7.75 18.59 16.84
C ILE A 249 -7.27 19.43 18.03
N ARG A 250 -7.99 19.40 19.16
CA ARG A 250 -7.59 20.14 20.37
C ARG A 250 -6.19 19.75 20.84
N PHE A 251 -5.88 18.46 20.84
CA PHE A 251 -4.56 17.97 21.22
C PHE A 251 -3.45 18.54 20.31
N ILE A 252 -3.67 18.58 18.99
CA ILE A 252 -2.72 19.18 18.05
C ILE A 252 -2.58 20.69 18.34
N GLU A 253 -3.68 21.41 18.56
CA GLU A 253 -3.66 22.84 18.91
C GLU A 253 -2.89 23.11 20.21
N ASP A 254 -3.14 22.33 21.25
CA ASP A 254 -2.52 22.51 22.57
C ASP A 254 -1.03 22.16 22.55
N THR A 255 -0.65 21.16 21.76
CA THR A 255 0.75 20.71 21.67
C THR A 255 1.61 21.60 20.79
N THR A 256 1.04 22.09 19.68
CA THR A 256 1.81 22.83 18.65
C THR A 256 1.63 24.34 18.74
N GLY A 257 0.55 24.82 19.36
CA GLY A 257 0.14 26.22 19.38
C GLY A 257 -0.51 26.70 18.07
N GLU A 258 -0.53 25.88 17.02
CA GLU A 258 -1.25 26.17 15.77
C GLU A 258 -2.77 26.11 16.01
N LYS A 259 -3.55 26.82 15.19
CA LYS A 259 -5.01 26.82 15.28
C LYS A 259 -5.63 26.19 14.06
N PHE A 260 -6.74 25.47 14.28
CA PHE A 260 -7.47 24.83 13.21
C PHE A 260 -8.10 25.88 12.29
N ASP A 261 -7.73 25.86 11.02
CA ASP A 261 -8.23 26.71 9.96
C ASP A 261 -9.25 25.92 9.12
N GLU A 262 -10.53 26.18 9.37
CA GLU A 262 -11.65 25.56 8.64
C GLU A 262 -11.59 25.81 7.13
N LYS A 263 -11.12 26.99 6.70
CA LYS A 263 -11.02 27.32 5.28
C LYS A 263 -9.95 26.48 4.62
N ALA A 264 -8.78 26.36 5.25
CA ALA A 264 -7.72 25.50 4.75
C ALA A 264 -8.16 24.04 4.71
N PHE A 265 -8.84 23.59 5.77
CA PHE A 265 -9.42 22.25 5.84
C PHE A 265 -10.34 21.94 4.67
N PHE A 266 -11.35 22.78 4.38
CA PHE A 266 -12.30 22.53 3.29
C PHE A 266 -11.65 22.59 1.90
N GLU A 267 -10.61 23.40 1.70
CA GLU A 267 -9.87 23.39 0.42
C GLU A 267 -9.17 22.05 0.18
N ILE A 268 -8.66 21.41 1.23
CA ILE A 268 -8.10 20.06 1.15
C ILE A 268 -9.19 19.01 0.98
N MET A 269 -10.34 19.12 1.66
CA MET A 269 -11.46 18.17 1.49
C MET A 269 -12.02 18.17 0.06
N LYS A 270 -12.12 19.34 -0.58
CA LYS A 270 -12.46 19.45 -2.01
C LYS A 270 -11.44 18.74 -2.90
N GLN A 271 -10.17 18.76 -2.51
CA GLN A 271 -9.10 18.09 -3.25
C GLN A 271 -9.14 16.57 -3.04
N HIS A 272 -9.36 16.11 -1.80
CA HIS A 272 -9.64 14.71 -1.47
C HIS A 272 -10.80 14.16 -2.29
N ASN A 273 -11.92 14.88 -2.34
CA ASN A 273 -13.09 14.47 -3.11
C ASN A 273 -12.81 14.35 -4.62
N LYS A 274 -11.87 15.13 -5.17
CA LYS A 274 -11.43 14.94 -6.57
C LYS A 274 -10.63 13.66 -6.73
N GLU A 275 -9.75 13.35 -5.77
CA GLU A 275 -8.95 12.12 -5.77
C GLU A 275 -9.85 10.88 -5.71
N VAL A 276 -10.84 10.86 -4.80
CA VAL A 276 -11.85 9.78 -4.70
C VAL A 276 -12.68 9.65 -5.99
N ARG A 277 -13.15 10.76 -6.57
CA ARG A 277 -13.90 10.72 -7.84
C ARG A 277 -13.06 10.17 -9.00
N ASN A 278 -11.76 10.53 -9.06
CA ASN A 278 -10.86 9.95 -10.05
C ASN A 278 -10.73 8.43 -9.88
N GLU A 279 -10.70 7.93 -8.65
CA GLU A 279 -10.65 6.48 -8.39
C GLU A 279 -11.92 5.76 -8.86
N PHE A 280 -13.10 6.35 -8.63
CA PHE A 280 -14.34 5.81 -9.19
C PHE A 280 -14.32 5.74 -10.72
N GLU A 281 -13.73 6.73 -11.40
CA GLU A 281 -13.51 6.67 -12.85
C GLU A 281 -12.51 5.57 -13.24
N VAL A 282 -11.46 5.33 -12.45
CA VAL A 282 -10.51 4.22 -12.66
C VAL A 282 -11.26 2.89 -12.68
N TRP A 283 -12.20 2.69 -11.75
CA TRP A 283 -12.99 1.46 -11.67
C TRP A 283 -13.81 1.22 -12.94
N GLU A 284 -14.41 2.26 -13.52
CA GLU A 284 -15.17 2.10 -14.77
C GLU A 284 -14.30 1.57 -15.92
N TYR A 285 -13.04 2.01 -16.02
CA TYR A 285 -12.12 1.48 -17.03
C TYR A 285 -11.59 0.09 -16.65
N ALA A 286 -11.29 -0.15 -15.37
CA ALA A 286 -10.73 -1.40 -14.86
C ALA A 286 -11.62 -2.63 -15.15
N LYS A 287 -12.94 -2.44 -15.16
CA LYS A 287 -13.93 -3.49 -15.49
C LYS A 287 -13.91 -3.95 -16.95
N THR A 288 -13.28 -3.18 -17.85
CA THR A 288 -13.38 -3.38 -19.30
C THR A 288 -12.26 -4.27 -19.85
N PRO A 289 -12.47 -4.94 -21.01
CA PRO A 289 -11.39 -5.65 -21.72
C PRO A 289 -10.33 -4.73 -22.32
N TYR A 290 -10.58 -3.42 -22.36
CA TYR A 290 -9.66 -2.40 -22.89
C TYR A 290 -8.95 -1.63 -21.77
N THR A 291 -8.95 -2.17 -20.56
CA THR A 291 -8.37 -1.51 -19.41
C THR A 291 -6.87 -1.23 -19.62
N ALA A 292 -6.44 -0.07 -19.12
CA ALA A 292 -5.02 0.26 -18.94
C ALA A 292 -4.61 0.20 -17.45
N PHE A 293 -5.56 -0.12 -16.57
CA PHE A 293 -5.38 -0.33 -15.13
C PHE A 293 -5.45 -1.82 -14.81
N GLY A 294 -4.61 -2.27 -13.89
CA GLY A 294 -4.53 -3.66 -13.48
C GLY A 294 -3.16 -4.01 -12.92
N HIS A 295 -2.99 -5.26 -12.52
CA HIS A 295 -1.83 -5.75 -11.76
C HIS A 295 -1.62 -4.99 -10.45
N VAL A 296 -0.37 -4.90 -9.97
CA VAL A 296 -0.04 -4.34 -8.66
C VAL A 296 0.00 -2.81 -8.62
N ILE A 297 0.41 -2.14 -9.70
CA ILE A 297 0.73 -0.70 -9.61
C ILE A 297 -0.52 0.17 -9.41
N SER A 298 -1.65 -0.15 -10.05
CA SER A 298 -2.86 0.64 -9.89
C SER A 298 -3.46 0.53 -8.47
N PRO A 299 -3.62 -0.67 -7.89
CA PRO A 299 -3.97 -0.80 -6.47
C PRO A 299 -2.93 -0.17 -5.52
N LEU A 300 -1.63 -0.30 -5.81
CA LEU A 300 -0.59 0.34 -4.98
C LEU A 300 -0.69 1.87 -5.04
N PHE A 301 -1.03 2.44 -6.19
CA PHE A 301 -1.31 3.88 -6.32
C PHE A 301 -2.52 4.29 -5.51
N HIS A 302 -3.58 3.47 -5.50
CA HIS A 302 -4.74 3.66 -4.63
C HIS A 302 -4.31 3.71 -3.16
N ALA A 303 -3.69 2.64 -2.68
CA ALA A 303 -3.25 2.52 -1.30
C ALA A 303 -2.33 3.69 -0.90
N PHE A 304 -1.46 4.13 -1.81
CA PHE A 304 -0.59 5.28 -1.60
C PHE A 304 -1.37 6.59 -1.46
N TYR A 305 -2.28 6.92 -2.39
CA TYR A 305 -2.99 8.19 -2.31
C TYR A 305 -3.94 8.23 -1.10
N PHE A 306 -4.63 7.12 -0.82
CA PHE A 306 -5.48 7.00 0.35
C PHE A 306 -4.66 7.28 1.62
N THR A 307 -3.60 6.49 1.85
CA THR A 307 -2.81 6.53 3.08
C THR A 307 -2.07 7.85 3.29
N PHE A 308 -1.57 8.47 2.22
CA PHE A 308 -0.61 9.58 2.36
C PHE A 308 -1.09 10.91 1.77
N SER A 309 -2.06 10.93 0.87
CA SER A 309 -2.53 12.19 0.28
C SER A 309 -3.57 12.86 1.17
N GLY A 310 -4.72 12.22 1.39
CA GLY A 310 -5.90 12.87 1.98
C GLY A 310 -6.24 14.21 1.32
N GLY A 311 -5.96 14.37 0.01
CA GLY A 311 -6.06 15.63 -0.74
C GLY A 311 -4.87 16.61 -0.60
N SER A 312 -3.93 16.39 0.31
CA SER A 312 -2.81 17.31 0.58
C SER A 312 -1.69 17.27 -0.46
N MET A 313 -1.67 16.26 -1.34
CA MET A 313 -0.64 16.06 -2.35
C MET A 313 -1.18 16.41 -3.75
N PRO A 314 -1.12 17.69 -4.20
CA PRO A 314 -1.81 18.14 -5.43
C PRO A 314 -1.32 17.48 -6.73
N TYR A 315 -0.19 16.77 -6.69
CA TYR A 315 0.33 16.04 -7.84
C TYR A 315 -0.33 14.66 -8.04
N ILE A 316 -1.07 14.15 -7.05
CA ILE A 316 -1.86 12.92 -7.14
C ILE A 316 -2.98 13.08 -8.18
N ASP A 317 -3.83 14.08 -8.02
CA ASP A 317 -4.92 14.37 -8.99
C ASP A 317 -4.38 14.60 -10.40
N LYS A 318 -3.24 15.29 -10.55
CA LYS A 318 -2.59 15.48 -11.85
C LYS A 318 -2.17 14.15 -12.49
N ALA A 319 -1.62 13.23 -11.70
CA ALA A 319 -1.20 11.91 -12.18
C ALA A 319 -2.41 11.03 -12.51
N ALA A 320 -3.43 11.02 -11.65
CA ALA A 320 -4.68 10.30 -11.86
C ALA A 320 -5.37 10.74 -13.16
N LYS A 321 -5.56 12.06 -13.37
CA LYS A 321 -6.13 12.60 -14.61
C LYS A 321 -5.30 12.26 -15.85
N LYS A 322 -3.96 12.22 -15.73
CA LYS A 322 -3.09 11.80 -16.85
C LYS A 322 -3.28 10.31 -17.15
N ALA A 323 -3.38 9.46 -16.14
CA ALA A 323 -3.65 8.04 -16.30
C ALA A 323 -5.04 7.79 -16.91
N LEU A 324 -6.08 8.46 -16.41
CA LEU A 324 -7.44 8.39 -16.93
C LEU A 324 -7.52 8.80 -18.40
N LYS A 325 -6.83 9.87 -18.82
CA LYS A 325 -6.74 10.23 -20.25
C LYS A 325 -6.11 9.15 -21.13
N ILE A 326 -5.12 8.44 -20.60
CA ILE A 326 -4.50 7.30 -21.32
C ILE A 326 -5.51 6.15 -21.43
N ALA A 327 -6.20 5.82 -20.33
CA ALA A 327 -7.20 4.77 -20.28
C ALA A 327 -8.41 5.07 -21.17
N GLU A 328 -8.94 6.29 -21.13
CA GLU A 328 -10.01 6.77 -22.00
C GLU A 328 -9.64 6.62 -23.48
N LYS A 329 -8.42 7.02 -23.86
CA LYS A 329 -7.93 6.85 -25.23
C LYS A 329 -7.80 5.38 -25.61
N ALA A 330 -7.33 4.54 -24.70
CA ALA A 330 -7.24 3.09 -24.94
C ALA A 330 -8.63 2.49 -25.15
N TYR A 331 -9.59 2.84 -24.29
CA TYR A 331 -10.98 2.41 -24.35
C TYR A 331 -11.66 2.82 -25.66
N ARG A 332 -11.59 4.11 -26.03
CA ARG A 332 -12.17 4.63 -27.29
C ARG A 332 -11.61 3.93 -28.54
N ASN A 333 -10.32 3.60 -28.51
CA ASN A 333 -9.65 2.92 -29.62
C ASN A 333 -9.69 1.39 -29.52
N LYS A 334 -10.37 0.83 -28.51
CA LYS A 334 -10.45 -0.61 -28.22
C LYS A 334 -9.08 -1.29 -28.14
N VAL A 335 -8.11 -0.60 -27.53
CA VAL A 335 -6.76 -1.14 -27.34
C VAL A 335 -6.77 -2.12 -26.18
N VAL A 336 -6.39 -3.37 -26.44
CA VAL A 336 -6.21 -4.40 -25.41
C VAL A 336 -4.81 -4.28 -24.83
N SER A 337 -4.68 -3.79 -23.59
CA SER A 337 -3.37 -3.62 -22.93
C SER A 337 -2.84 -4.91 -22.32
N PHE A 338 -3.74 -5.85 -22.01
CA PHE A 338 -3.45 -7.12 -21.36
C PHE A 338 -3.88 -8.28 -22.27
N ASP A 339 -3.18 -8.42 -23.40
CA ASP A 339 -3.48 -9.35 -24.50
C ASP A 339 -3.28 -10.84 -24.16
N LYS A 340 -2.54 -11.12 -23.08
CA LYS A 340 -2.32 -12.49 -22.57
C LYS A 340 -3.37 -12.93 -21.54
N ALA A 341 -4.31 -12.05 -21.18
CA ALA A 341 -5.28 -12.35 -20.14
C ALA A 341 -6.25 -13.48 -20.59
N ARG A 342 -6.23 -14.59 -19.87
CA ARG A 342 -7.18 -15.72 -19.97
C ARG A 342 -8.26 -15.63 -18.90
N HIS A 343 -7.84 -15.21 -17.70
CA HIS A 343 -8.69 -15.05 -16.53
C HIS A 343 -8.55 -13.66 -15.93
N ARG A 344 -9.58 -13.24 -15.19
CA ARG A 344 -9.61 -12.02 -14.41
C ARG A 344 -9.76 -12.38 -12.93
N MET A 345 -8.84 -11.86 -12.13
CA MET A 345 -8.75 -12.15 -10.71
C MET A 345 -8.99 -10.89 -9.88
N ILE A 346 -9.72 -11.06 -8.78
CA ILE A 346 -9.70 -10.14 -7.65
C ILE A 346 -8.89 -10.76 -6.52
N THR A 347 -8.04 -9.97 -5.86
CA THR A 347 -7.32 -10.44 -4.67
C THR A 347 -7.91 -9.85 -3.39
N TRP A 348 -8.06 -10.67 -2.38
CA TRP A 348 -8.62 -10.34 -1.08
C TRP A 348 -7.69 -10.75 0.05
N GLY A 349 -7.81 -10.16 1.23
CA GLY A 349 -6.87 -10.41 2.32
C GLY A 349 -5.59 -9.59 2.24
N GLY A 350 -4.73 -9.76 3.25
CA GLY A 350 -3.43 -9.09 3.33
C GLY A 350 -2.38 -9.76 2.43
N PRO A 351 -1.87 -9.11 1.37
CA PRO A 351 -0.91 -9.73 0.47
C PRO A 351 0.46 -9.94 1.14
N GLY A 352 1.25 -10.87 0.63
CA GLY A 352 2.65 -11.00 1.03
C GLY A 352 3.41 -9.77 0.56
N CYS A 353 3.70 -8.83 1.46
CA CYS A 353 4.36 -7.56 1.10
C CYS A 353 5.75 -7.82 0.54
N TYR A 354 6.44 -8.85 1.02
CA TYR A 354 7.70 -9.29 0.42
C TYR A 354 7.52 -9.78 -1.02
N TYR A 355 6.33 -10.08 -1.52
CA TYR A 355 6.05 -10.51 -2.89
C TYR A 355 5.10 -9.57 -3.65
N VAL A 356 5.38 -8.27 -3.59
CA VAL A 356 4.55 -7.22 -4.22
C VAL A 356 4.25 -7.47 -5.70
N ASP A 357 5.17 -8.08 -6.45
CA ASP A 357 5.00 -8.36 -7.88
C ASP A 357 4.26 -9.66 -8.22
N PHE A 358 3.64 -10.35 -7.24
CA PHE A 358 2.81 -11.54 -7.46
C PHE A 358 1.79 -11.35 -8.61
N ASN A 359 1.10 -10.20 -8.65
CA ASN A 359 0.12 -9.90 -9.71
C ASN A 359 0.75 -9.82 -11.10
N THR A 360 2.00 -9.37 -11.17
CA THR A 360 2.75 -9.28 -12.42
C THR A 360 3.26 -10.66 -12.83
N TRP A 361 3.69 -11.48 -11.87
CA TRP A 361 4.02 -12.88 -12.10
C TRP A 361 2.81 -13.70 -12.60
N ALA A 362 1.66 -13.62 -11.93
CA ALA A 362 0.46 -14.39 -12.27
C ALA A 362 -0.02 -14.12 -13.71
N TYR A 363 0.07 -12.87 -14.17
CA TYR A 363 -0.24 -12.54 -15.56
C TYR A 363 0.80 -13.07 -16.55
N ASN A 364 2.10 -12.94 -16.26
CA ASN A 364 3.13 -13.36 -17.21
C ASN A 364 3.28 -14.88 -17.28
N CYS A 365 3.12 -15.58 -16.16
CA CYS A 365 3.21 -17.03 -16.07
C CYS A 365 1.91 -17.72 -16.50
N TRP A 366 0.75 -17.23 -16.04
CA TRP A 366 -0.53 -17.93 -16.17
C TRP A 366 -1.59 -17.18 -17.01
N GLY A 367 -1.33 -15.94 -17.42
CA GLY A 367 -2.32 -15.14 -18.13
C GLY A 367 -3.46 -14.68 -17.22
N VAL A 368 -3.23 -14.60 -15.91
CA VAL A 368 -4.24 -14.15 -14.94
C VAL A 368 -4.07 -12.65 -14.70
N LEU A 369 -5.03 -11.84 -15.15
CA LEU A 369 -5.03 -10.39 -14.91
C LEU A 369 -5.69 -10.08 -13.57
N VAL A 370 -4.93 -9.53 -12.61
CA VAL A 370 -5.51 -8.94 -11.40
C VAL A 370 -6.17 -7.62 -11.77
N ALA A 371 -7.50 -7.60 -11.78
CA ALA A 371 -8.30 -6.46 -12.20
C ALA A 371 -8.61 -5.50 -11.04
N ALA A 372 -8.71 -6.04 -9.82
CA ALA A 372 -8.95 -5.28 -8.61
C ALA A 372 -8.31 -5.97 -7.40
N GLN A 373 -8.07 -5.21 -6.35
CA GLN A 373 -7.62 -5.71 -5.05
C GLN A 373 -8.45 -5.07 -3.94
N MET A 374 -8.59 -5.77 -2.81
CA MET A 374 -9.30 -5.30 -1.62
C MET A 374 -8.97 -3.84 -1.26
N ASP A 375 -7.69 -3.46 -1.30
CA ASP A 375 -7.23 -2.13 -0.92
C ASP A 375 -7.88 -1.03 -1.75
N MET A 376 -8.25 -1.28 -3.01
CA MET A 376 -8.92 -0.30 -3.86
C MET A 376 -10.25 0.16 -3.30
N PHE A 377 -10.92 -0.65 -2.48
CA PHE A 377 -12.25 -0.38 -1.95
C PHE A 377 -12.23 0.28 -0.57
N SER A 378 -11.03 0.56 -0.07
CA SER A 378 -10.82 1.32 1.16
C SER A 378 -10.78 2.82 0.86
N GLY A 379 -11.10 3.68 1.81
CA GLY A 379 -10.71 5.09 1.67
C GLY A 379 -11.46 5.95 0.64
N ASN A 380 -12.62 5.51 0.17
CA ASN A 380 -13.37 6.15 -0.91
C ASN A 380 -14.56 7.00 -0.40
N VAL A 381 -14.44 7.61 0.78
CA VAL A 381 -15.50 8.46 1.33
C VAL A 381 -15.43 9.86 0.72
N ILE A 382 -16.55 10.34 0.19
CA ILE A 382 -16.73 11.74 -0.21
C ILE A 382 -17.07 12.54 1.04
N MET A 383 -16.27 13.56 1.31
CA MET A 383 -16.35 14.40 2.50
C MET A 383 -17.27 15.60 2.25
N SER A 384 -17.97 16.05 3.29
CA SER A 384 -18.64 17.35 3.34
C SER A 384 -17.64 18.49 3.05
N GLU A 385 -18.06 19.43 2.21
CA GLU A 385 -17.21 20.54 1.72
C GLU A 385 -17.55 21.89 2.39
N ASP A 386 -18.56 21.92 3.27
CA ASP A 386 -19.11 23.14 3.88
C ASP A 386 -19.61 22.99 5.34
N ASN A 387 -19.83 21.77 5.82
CA ASN A 387 -20.19 21.49 7.21
C ASN A 387 -19.05 20.76 7.93
N LEU A 388 -18.43 21.41 8.93
CA LEU A 388 -17.25 20.91 9.62
C LEU A 388 -17.56 19.64 10.41
N ASP A 389 -18.64 19.64 11.18
CA ASP A 389 -19.00 18.48 12.01
C ASP A 389 -19.29 17.26 11.14
N GLN A 390 -19.99 17.46 10.02
CA GLN A 390 -20.20 16.39 9.04
C GLN A 390 -18.89 15.94 8.41
N ALA A 391 -18.01 16.85 8.01
CA ALA A 391 -16.72 16.49 7.41
C ALA A 391 -15.81 15.71 8.38
N LEU A 392 -15.85 16.02 9.67
CA LEU A 392 -15.13 15.25 10.69
C LEU A 392 -15.71 13.85 10.88
N ILE A 393 -17.04 13.70 10.81
CA ILE A 393 -17.70 12.38 10.78
C ILE A 393 -17.29 11.63 9.51
N ASP A 394 -17.30 12.27 8.35
CA ASP A 394 -16.92 11.65 7.08
C ASP A 394 -15.45 11.18 7.09
N ILE A 395 -14.55 11.93 7.74
CA ILE A 395 -13.16 11.50 7.98
C ILE A 395 -13.10 10.25 8.86
N ALA A 396 -13.84 10.23 9.97
CA ALA A 396 -13.91 9.04 10.81
C ALA A 396 -14.46 7.84 10.03
N HIS A 397 -15.49 8.05 9.23
CA HIS A 397 -16.05 7.07 8.29
C HIS A 397 -15.04 6.58 7.25
N ASN A 398 -14.13 7.45 6.81
CA ASN A 398 -13.04 7.08 5.91
C ASN A 398 -12.03 6.18 6.61
N TYR A 399 -11.71 6.51 7.87
CA TYR A 399 -10.83 5.71 8.72
C TYR A 399 -11.45 4.33 9.00
N GLU A 400 -12.70 4.27 9.41
CA GLU A 400 -13.47 3.04 9.64
C GLU A 400 -13.47 2.10 8.43
N ARG A 401 -13.36 2.69 7.23
CA ARG A 401 -13.30 1.98 5.95
C ARG A 401 -11.87 1.88 5.40
N GLY A 402 -10.86 2.05 6.24
CA GLY A 402 -9.46 1.99 5.86
C GLY A 402 -8.98 0.57 5.51
N VAL A 403 -7.76 0.52 4.96
CA VAL A 403 -7.09 -0.72 4.54
C VAL A 403 -7.11 -1.74 5.67
N MET A 404 -7.48 -2.98 5.33
CA MET A 404 -7.74 -4.11 6.23
C MET A 404 -8.90 -3.93 7.23
N ARG A 405 -9.17 -2.71 7.71
CA ARG A 405 -10.22 -2.44 8.70
C ARG A 405 -11.59 -2.86 8.19
N ARG A 406 -11.99 -2.38 7.01
CA ARG A 406 -13.32 -2.69 6.46
C ARG A 406 -13.52 -4.19 6.25
N HIS A 407 -12.62 -4.78 5.49
CA HIS A 407 -12.83 -6.10 4.91
C HIS A 407 -12.28 -7.26 5.73
N LEU A 408 -11.35 -7.02 6.67
CA LEU A 408 -10.77 -8.10 7.49
C LEU A 408 -11.24 -8.06 8.94
N THR A 409 -11.58 -6.89 9.48
CA THR A 409 -12.00 -6.75 10.90
C THR A 409 -13.33 -6.04 11.10
N GLY A 410 -13.97 -5.54 10.03
CA GLY A 410 -15.22 -4.78 10.10
C GLY A 410 -16.50 -5.59 10.26
N GLY A 411 -16.37 -6.90 10.37
CA GLY A 411 -17.49 -7.82 10.45
C GLY A 411 -17.73 -8.58 9.16
N TYR A 412 -18.44 -9.70 9.30
CA TYR A 412 -18.49 -10.72 8.25
C TYR A 412 -19.13 -10.25 6.94
N LYS A 413 -20.12 -9.35 7.00
CA LYS A 413 -20.80 -8.83 5.81
C LYS A 413 -19.82 -8.13 4.88
N HIS A 414 -18.94 -7.31 5.44
CA HIS A 414 -17.95 -6.58 4.66
C HIS A 414 -16.94 -7.51 4.03
N LEU A 415 -16.41 -8.50 4.76
CA LEU A 415 -15.51 -9.49 4.16
C LEU A 415 -16.12 -10.18 2.93
N LEU A 416 -17.42 -10.49 2.99
CA LEU A 416 -18.15 -11.17 1.92
C LEU A 416 -18.50 -10.27 0.72
N GLU A 417 -18.27 -8.95 0.80
CA GLU A 417 -18.38 -8.04 -0.36
C GLU A 417 -17.45 -8.45 -1.52
N VAL A 418 -16.43 -9.28 -1.24
CA VAL A 418 -15.54 -9.85 -2.27
C VAL A 418 -16.31 -10.46 -3.44
N TRP A 419 -17.47 -11.07 -3.21
CA TRP A 419 -18.27 -11.69 -4.27
C TRP A 419 -18.91 -10.66 -5.19
N ASP A 420 -19.48 -9.60 -4.60
CA ASP A 420 -20.13 -8.53 -5.33
C ASP A 420 -19.09 -7.72 -6.12
N GLU A 421 -17.91 -7.47 -5.52
CA GLU A 421 -16.80 -6.82 -6.20
C GLU A 421 -16.19 -7.73 -7.30
N ALA A 422 -16.09 -9.04 -7.08
CA ALA A 422 -15.67 -9.97 -8.13
C ALA A 422 -16.62 -9.93 -9.34
N GLU A 423 -17.93 -9.90 -9.11
CA GLU A 423 -18.92 -9.75 -10.16
C GLU A 423 -18.79 -8.39 -10.87
N ARG A 424 -18.73 -7.31 -10.09
CA ARG A 424 -18.61 -5.94 -10.60
C ARG A 424 -17.40 -5.74 -11.52
N PHE A 425 -16.27 -6.37 -11.19
CA PHE A 425 -15.02 -6.27 -11.97
C PHE A 425 -14.86 -7.37 -13.03
N ASN A 426 -15.90 -8.17 -13.27
CA ASN A 426 -15.90 -9.28 -14.22
C ASN A 426 -14.76 -10.28 -13.93
N CYS A 427 -14.54 -10.61 -12.66
CA CYS A 427 -13.55 -11.59 -12.22
C CYS A 427 -14.19 -12.98 -12.12
N ASP A 428 -13.51 -13.98 -12.67
CA ASP A 428 -13.86 -15.40 -12.56
C ASP A 428 -13.06 -16.11 -11.47
N ILE A 429 -11.88 -15.58 -11.13
CA ILE A 429 -11.04 -16.05 -10.01
C ILE A 429 -11.13 -15.07 -8.83
N VAL A 430 -11.33 -15.63 -7.64
CA VAL A 430 -11.18 -14.94 -6.35
C VAL A 430 -9.99 -15.56 -5.63
N LEU A 431 -8.93 -14.79 -5.44
CA LEU A 431 -7.81 -15.21 -4.60
C LEU A 431 -7.96 -14.57 -3.22
N VAL A 432 -7.93 -15.39 -2.17
CA VAL A 432 -7.85 -14.91 -0.80
C VAL A 432 -6.47 -15.24 -0.24
N TYR A 433 -5.75 -14.21 0.19
CA TYR A 433 -4.51 -14.38 0.94
C TYR A 433 -4.84 -14.91 2.33
N ASP A 434 -4.37 -16.12 2.61
CA ASP A 434 -4.38 -16.77 3.93
C ASP A 434 -3.12 -16.34 4.68
N ASP A 435 -3.15 -15.09 5.17
CA ASP A 435 -2.11 -14.61 6.07
C ASP A 435 -2.24 -15.32 7.40
N ILE A 436 -1.27 -16.18 7.70
CA ILE A 436 -1.28 -17.06 8.87
C ILE A 436 -1.32 -16.28 10.20
N THR A 437 -0.98 -14.99 10.18
CA THR A 437 -1.05 -14.12 11.35
C THR A 437 -2.29 -13.22 11.39
N CYS A 438 -3.12 -13.22 10.34
CA CYS A 438 -4.34 -12.43 10.25
C CYS A 438 -5.56 -13.17 10.80
N LYS A 439 -5.89 -12.92 12.08
CA LYS A 439 -7.04 -13.56 12.77
C LYS A 439 -8.41 -13.12 12.21
N GLY A 440 -8.50 -11.93 11.62
CA GLY A 440 -9.75 -11.38 11.07
C GLY A 440 -10.26 -12.15 9.85
N ALA A 441 -9.44 -12.24 8.80
CA ALA A 441 -9.78 -12.95 7.58
C ALA A 441 -10.02 -14.46 7.83
N MET A 442 -9.15 -15.06 8.64
CA MET A 442 -9.16 -16.50 8.90
C MET A 442 -10.37 -16.98 9.68
N GLY A 443 -10.98 -16.13 10.49
CA GLY A 443 -12.23 -16.45 11.19
C GLY A 443 -13.41 -16.77 10.27
N LEU A 444 -13.33 -16.40 8.98
CA LEU A 444 -14.43 -16.54 8.02
C LEU A 444 -14.13 -17.49 6.85
N ALA A 445 -13.00 -18.21 6.88
CA ALA A 445 -12.62 -19.13 5.82
C ALA A 445 -13.70 -20.18 5.50
N GLY A 446 -14.35 -20.73 6.54
CA GLY A 446 -15.46 -21.68 6.36
C GLY A 446 -16.64 -21.08 5.59
N VAL A 447 -17.04 -19.85 5.92
CA VAL A 447 -18.16 -19.15 5.28
C VAL A 447 -17.84 -18.83 3.81
N VAL A 448 -16.63 -18.35 3.54
CA VAL A 448 -16.17 -18.05 2.17
C VAL A 448 -16.14 -19.33 1.33
N ASN A 449 -15.64 -20.44 1.87
CA ASN A 449 -15.61 -21.73 1.16
C ASN A 449 -17.00 -22.29 0.85
N ASP A 450 -17.97 -22.12 1.75
CA ASP A 450 -19.33 -22.56 1.49
C ASP A 450 -20.02 -21.70 0.41
N GLN A 451 -19.84 -20.38 0.45
CA GLN A 451 -20.42 -19.50 -0.58
C GLN A 451 -19.78 -19.65 -1.96
N ALA A 452 -18.49 -19.98 -2.04
CA ALA A 452 -17.81 -20.18 -3.32
C ALA A 452 -18.50 -21.22 -4.21
N LYS A 453 -19.02 -22.30 -3.59
CA LYS A 453 -19.76 -23.37 -4.28
C LYS A 453 -21.03 -22.83 -4.96
N ASP A 454 -21.72 -21.90 -4.30
CA ASP A 454 -22.99 -21.34 -4.78
C ASP A 454 -22.78 -20.21 -5.79
N LYS A 455 -21.66 -19.48 -5.69
CA LYS A 455 -21.36 -18.31 -6.53
C LYS A 455 -20.79 -18.67 -7.92
N GLY A 456 -20.41 -19.93 -8.14
CA GLY A 456 -19.85 -20.38 -9.43
C GLY A 456 -18.55 -19.66 -9.81
N LYS A 457 -17.76 -19.25 -8.80
CA LYS A 457 -16.45 -18.59 -8.97
C LYS A 457 -15.34 -19.53 -8.57
N HIS A 458 -14.17 -19.36 -9.17
CA HIS A 458 -12.96 -20.10 -8.82
C HIS A 458 -12.30 -19.47 -7.58
N LEU A 459 -12.49 -20.09 -6.42
CA LEU A 459 -11.85 -19.64 -5.17
C LEU A 459 -10.50 -20.34 -4.99
N VAL A 460 -9.44 -19.55 -4.82
CA VAL A 460 -8.09 -20.03 -4.48
C VAL A 460 -7.62 -19.37 -3.18
N TRP A 461 -7.09 -20.18 -2.28
CA TRP A 461 -6.41 -19.71 -1.08
C TRP A 461 -4.91 -19.80 -1.31
N VAL A 462 -4.19 -18.71 -1.05
CA VAL A 462 -2.73 -18.69 -1.11
C VAL A 462 -2.24 -18.21 0.25
N GLN A 463 -1.52 -19.09 0.95
CA GLN A 463 -0.96 -18.76 2.24
C GLN A 463 0.21 -17.80 2.09
N ASN A 464 0.37 -16.90 3.05
CA ASN A 464 1.53 -16.04 3.22
C ASN A 464 1.76 -15.75 4.70
N ASP A 465 2.91 -15.16 5.01
CA ASP A 465 3.19 -14.59 6.32
C ASP A 465 3.60 -13.14 6.05
N MET A 466 2.65 -12.19 6.11
CA MET A 466 2.63 -10.92 5.37
C MET A 466 4.00 -10.23 5.17
N PHE A 467 4.86 -10.21 6.19
CA PHE A 467 6.17 -9.56 6.19
C PHE A 467 7.35 -10.54 6.38
N ASP A 468 7.09 -11.84 6.60
CA ASP A 468 8.10 -12.86 6.85
C ASP A 468 8.16 -13.93 5.74
N HIS A 469 9.11 -13.76 4.81
CA HIS A 469 9.30 -14.74 3.75
C HIS A 469 9.86 -16.10 4.23
N ARG A 470 10.39 -16.17 5.46
CA ARG A 470 11.04 -17.38 6.00
C ARG A 470 10.04 -18.46 6.34
N THR A 471 8.83 -18.08 6.75
CA THR A 471 7.75 -19.01 7.05
C THR A 471 7.11 -19.51 5.76
N ILE A 472 6.77 -18.58 4.85
CA ILE A 472 6.17 -18.88 3.54
C ILE A 472 6.90 -18.07 2.49
N SER A 473 7.73 -18.74 1.68
CA SER A 473 8.54 -18.06 0.66
C SER A 473 7.70 -17.59 -0.54
N ARG A 474 8.27 -16.70 -1.37
CA ARG A 474 7.69 -16.32 -2.68
C ARG A 474 7.44 -17.56 -3.55
N ASN A 475 8.36 -18.53 -3.53
CA ASN A 475 8.23 -19.76 -4.31
C ASN A 475 7.09 -20.65 -3.81
N GLU A 476 6.92 -20.74 -2.50
CA GLU A 476 5.80 -21.48 -1.91
C GLU A 476 4.45 -20.88 -2.33
N MET A 477 4.31 -19.55 -2.30
CA MET A 477 3.11 -18.87 -2.81
C MET A 477 2.87 -19.16 -4.29
N ARG A 478 3.92 -19.12 -5.12
CA ARG A 478 3.83 -19.47 -6.55
C ARG A 478 3.38 -20.90 -6.76
N ARG A 479 3.93 -21.85 -5.98
CA ARG A 479 3.58 -23.27 -6.07
C ARG A 479 2.11 -23.49 -5.74
N GLN A 480 1.62 -22.96 -4.61
CA GLN A 480 0.21 -23.08 -4.23
C GLN A 480 -0.74 -22.57 -5.33
N PHE A 481 -0.43 -21.41 -5.91
CA PHE A 481 -1.23 -20.88 -7.01
C PHE A 481 -1.09 -21.71 -8.29
N SER A 482 0.13 -22.13 -8.65
CA SER A 482 0.41 -22.93 -9.85
C SER A 482 -0.24 -24.31 -9.81
N ASP A 483 -0.28 -24.93 -8.62
CA ASP A 483 -0.96 -26.20 -8.39
C ASP A 483 -2.47 -26.03 -8.62
N TYR A 484 -3.07 -24.92 -8.17
CA TYR A 484 -4.46 -24.60 -8.47
C TYR A 484 -4.71 -24.40 -9.97
N MET A 485 -3.88 -23.59 -10.65
CA MET A 485 -3.99 -23.36 -12.09
C MET A 485 -3.93 -24.66 -12.90
N THR A 486 -3.02 -25.57 -12.52
CA THR A 486 -2.81 -26.82 -13.24
C THR A 486 -3.87 -27.87 -12.89
N ALA A 487 -4.15 -28.09 -11.60
CA ALA A 487 -5.00 -29.19 -11.16
C ALA A 487 -6.50 -28.87 -11.24
N VAL A 488 -6.88 -27.61 -10.98
CA VAL A 488 -8.29 -27.19 -10.92
C VAL A 488 -8.73 -26.53 -12.23
N LEU A 489 -7.96 -25.55 -12.72
CA LEU A 489 -8.30 -24.86 -13.96
C LEU A 489 -7.83 -25.59 -15.23
N GLN A 490 -6.94 -26.58 -15.09
CA GLN A 490 -6.37 -27.33 -16.22
C GLN A 490 -5.69 -26.43 -17.26
N GLU A 491 -5.10 -25.34 -16.78
CA GLU A 491 -4.39 -24.38 -17.61
C GLU A 491 -2.92 -24.80 -17.80
N GLU A 492 -2.36 -24.48 -18.96
CA GLU A 492 -0.92 -24.64 -19.25
C GLU A 492 -0.22 -23.28 -19.12
N PRO A 493 0.96 -23.18 -18.47
CA PRO A 493 1.64 -21.90 -18.27
C PRO A 493 2.00 -21.25 -19.62
N LEU A 494 1.81 -19.93 -19.71
CA LEU A 494 2.30 -19.11 -20.84
C LEU A 494 3.84 -19.13 -20.93
N ASP A 495 4.50 -19.18 -19.78
CA ASP A 495 5.95 -19.35 -19.67
C ASP A 495 6.26 -20.33 -18.53
N ALA A 496 6.61 -21.56 -18.92
CA ALA A 496 6.98 -22.62 -17.98
C ALA A 496 8.23 -22.29 -17.15
N SER A 497 9.10 -21.38 -17.61
CA SER A 497 10.29 -20.96 -16.86
C SER A 497 9.99 -20.05 -15.67
N LEU A 498 8.75 -19.56 -15.57
CA LEU A 498 8.27 -18.76 -14.44
C LEU A 498 7.49 -19.57 -13.39
N VAL A 499 7.19 -20.83 -13.63
CA VAL A 499 6.38 -21.65 -12.71
C VAL A 499 7.15 -21.93 -11.41
N ASP A 500 8.38 -22.40 -11.53
CA ASP A 500 9.26 -22.71 -10.41
C ASP A 500 10.66 -22.15 -10.68
N PHE A 501 11.05 -21.19 -9.84
CA PHE A 501 12.38 -20.61 -9.84
C PHE A 501 12.76 -20.13 -8.44
N ASP A 502 14.06 -20.15 -8.17
CA ASP A 502 14.62 -19.68 -6.91
C ASP A 502 14.91 -18.18 -6.96
N ASP A 503 14.23 -17.44 -6.09
CA ASP A 503 14.40 -16.02 -5.82
C ASP A 503 14.52 -15.71 -4.32
N TYR A 504 14.94 -16.70 -3.52
CA TYR A 504 15.02 -16.60 -2.06
C TYR A 504 16.06 -15.55 -1.61
N GLU A 505 17.18 -15.41 -2.33
CA GLU A 505 18.20 -14.37 -2.07
C GLU A 505 17.82 -13.01 -2.68
N GLY A 506 16.62 -12.90 -3.25
CA GLY A 506 16.15 -11.67 -3.84
C GLY A 506 16.04 -10.54 -2.82
N TRP A 507 16.09 -9.32 -3.36
CA TRP A 507 15.59 -8.14 -2.66
C TRP A 507 14.06 -8.22 -2.71
#